data_AF-A0A969FKL5-F1
#
_entry.id   AF-A0A969FKL5-F1
#
_cell.length_a   1.000
_cell.length_b   1.000
_cell.length_c   1.000
_cell.angle_alpha   90.00
_cell.angle_beta   90.00
_cell.angle_gamma   90.00
#
_symmetry.space_group_name_H-M   'P 1'
#
loop_
_entity.id
_entity.type
_entity.pdbx_description
1 polymer ?
#
loop_
_entity_poly.entity_id
_entity_poly.type
_entity_poly.pdbx_seq_one_letter_code
_entity_poly.pdbx_strand_id
1 'polypeptide(L)'
;MNIALFGTSADPPSVGHRAVIRWLADRFDRVLIWASDNPFKPDRTPLEQRTEMLALMVETLQSGQDGSPCHNVECRADLSHMRSIISVQRAKALWPQAEFTFAIGSDLIAQLPSWYRSADLLRECSVIAIPRPGYPIDHVALATLRSWGTVTTRRCGRPPDFIQCLPSNAEFRSDPSTDCSLHRAAKSLYFACLIACPIACLIVGRVGDIELIAIST
;
A
#
# COMPACT_ATOMS: atom_id res chain seq x y z
N MET A 1 -6.29 16.63 17.41
CA MET A 1 -5.29 15.72 16.82
C MET A 1 -6.01 14.86 15.79
N ASN A 2 -5.49 14.79 14.58
CA ASN A 2 -6.06 14.04 13.47
C ASN A 2 -5.25 12.77 13.22
N ILE A 3 -5.88 11.61 13.35
CA ILE A 3 -5.25 10.30 13.20
C ILE A 3 -5.76 9.62 11.92
N ALA A 4 -4.84 9.21 11.06
CA ALA A 4 -5.15 8.31 9.96
C ALA A 4 -5.05 6.85 10.41
N LEU A 5 -6.04 6.04 10.02
CA LEU A 5 -6.09 4.61 10.25
C LEU A 5 -5.96 3.88 8.90
N PHE A 6 -5.03 2.95 8.76
CA PHE A 6 -4.83 2.22 7.51
C PHE A 6 -4.63 0.72 7.76
N GLY A 7 -5.74 -0.02 7.69
CA GLY A 7 -5.74 -1.48 7.69
C GLY A 7 -5.56 -2.03 6.28
N THR A 8 -4.51 -2.82 6.06
CA THR A 8 -4.21 -3.45 4.76
C THR A 8 -3.99 -4.95 4.92
N SER A 9 -4.17 -5.75 3.86
CA SER A 9 -3.74 -7.15 3.93
C SER A 9 -2.24 -7.32 4.07
N ALA A 10 -1.43 -6.43 3.48
CA ALA A 10 0.03 -6.48 3.56
C ALA A 10 0.61 -7.89 3.29
N ASP A 11 0.31 -8.45 2.12
CA ASP A 11 0.56 -9.86 1.79
C ASP A 11 1.28 -10.04 0.44
N PRO A 12 2.56 -9.63 0.32
CA PRO A 12 3.34 -8.80 1.25
C PRO A 12 3.04 -7.29 1.12
N PRO A 13 3.54 -6.43 2.03
CA PRO A 13 3.56 -4.98 1.82
C PRO A 13 4.22 -4.63 0.48
N SER A 14 3.75 -3.56 -0.16
CA SER A 14 4.17 -3.18 -1.52
C SER A 14 4.48 -1.70 -1.62
N VAL A 15 5.11 -1.30 -2.72
CA VAL A 15 5.43 0.12 -3.00
C VAL A 15 4.18 1.02 -3.00
N GLY A 16 3.02 0.47 -3.37
CA GLY A 16 1.74 1.18 -3.29
C GLY A 16 1.34 1.49 -1.84
N HIS A 17 1.52 0.53 -0.93
CA HIS A 17 1.30 0.76 0.50
C HIS A 17 2.23 1.85 1.02
N ARG A 18 3.53 1.80 0.69
CA ARG A 18 4.51 2.82 1.09
C ARG A 18 4.11 4.22 0.62
N ALA A 19 3.67 4.35 -0.63
CA ALA A 19 3.23 5.63 -1.17
C ALA A 19 2.01 6.20 -0.41
N VAL A 20 1.03 5.35 -0.10
CA VAL A 20 -0.13 5.72 0.71
C VAL A 20 0.28 6.17 2.10
N ILE A 21 1.14 5.41 2.78
CA ILE A 21 1.58 5.71 4.14
C ILE A 21 2.29 7.07 4.19
N ARG A 22 3.20 7.36 3.24
CA ARG A 22 3.85 8.67 3.14
C ARG A 22 2.85 9.80 2.93
N TRP A 23 1.92 9.61 1.99
CA TRP A 23 0.91 10.61 1.69
C TRP A 23 0.03 10.94 2.90
N LEU A 24 -0.28 9.93 3.74
CA LEU A 24 -0.96 10.12 5.01
C LEU A 24 -0.06 10.81 6.03
N ALA A 25 1.21 10.42 6.14
CA ALA A 25 2.17 10.99 7.08
C ALA A 25 2.33 12.51 6.89
N ASP A 26 2.28 13.00 5.65
CA ASP A 26 2.35 14.43 5.33
C ASP A 26 1.11 15.24 5.74
N ARG A 27 0.00 14.59 6.10
CA ARG A 27 -1.33 15.22 6.24
C ARG A 27 -2.01 15.01 7.59
N PHE A 28 -1.52 14.04 8.36
CA PHE A 28 -2.10 13.66 9.63
C PHE A 28 -1.06 13.78 10.73
N ASP A 29 -1.52 14.09 11.95
CA ASP A 29 -0.63 14.21 13.11
C ASP A 29 -0.04 12.83 13.48
N ARG A 30 -0.78 11.76 13.17
CA ARG A 30 -0.37 10.37 13.40
C ARG A 30 -1.00 9.43 12.38
N VAL A 31 -0.27 8.40 11.97
CA VAL A 31 -0.73 7.36 11.05
C VAL A 31 -0.55 6.01 11.74
N LEU A 32 -1.66 5.32 11.99
CA LEU A 32 -1.68 3.99 12.60
C LEU A 32 -2.00 2.96 11.53
N ILE A 33 -1.11 2.00 11.33
CA ILE A 33 -1.24 0.98 10.30
C ILE A 33 -1.19 -0.42 10.90
N TRP A 34 -1.87 -1.38 10.27
CA TRP A 34 -1.81 -2.78 10.69
C TRP A 34 -2.11 -3.73 9.53
N ALA A 35 -1.61 -4.96 9.66
CA ALA A 35 -2.04 -6.06 8.82
C ALA A 35 -3.43 -6.53 9.27
N SER A 36 -4.41 -6.50 8.37
CA SER A 36 -5.79 -6.92 8.65
C SER A 36 -5.87 -8.45 8.79
N ASP A 37 -6.55 -8.87 9.84
CA ASP A 37 -6.96 -10.26 10.06
C ASP A 37 -8.29 -10.55 9.36
N ASN A 38 -8.26 -10.89 8.07
CA ASN A 38 -9.47 -11.26 7.32
C ASN A 38 -9.51 -12.77 7.06
N PRO A 39 -10.34 -13.55 7.78
CA PRO A 39 -10.38 -15.01 7.69
C PRO A 39 -11.02 -15.52 6.40
N PHE A 40 -11.66 -14.67 5.60
CA PHE A 40 -12.39 -15.08 4.38
C PHE A 40 -11.52 -15.25 3.14
N LYS A 41 -10.19 -15.18 3.28
CA LYS A 41 -9.24 -15.39 2.17
C LYS A 41 -8.37 -16.61 2.49
N PRO A 42 -8.66 -17.79 1.89
CA PRO A 42 -7.82 -18.96 2.06
C PRO A 42 -6.41 -18.70 1.52
N ASP A 43 -5.42 -19.44 2.02
CA ASP A 43 -4.03 -19.46 1.53
C ASP A 43 -3.24 -18.15 1.67
N ARG A 44 -3.51 -17.36 2.72
CA ARG A 44 -2.71 -16.18 3.05
C ARG A 44 -1.51 -16.50 3.92
N THR A 45 -0.45 -15.70 3.78
CA THR A 45 0.65 -15.67 4.73
C THR A 45 0.12 -15.39 6.15
N PRO A 46 0.63 -16.05 7.19
CA PRO A 46 0.21 -15.84 8.58
C PRO A 46 0.18 -14.36 8.98
N LEU A 47 -0.76 -14.00 9.85
CA LEU A 47 -0.95 -12.61 10.29
C LEU A 47 0.33 -12.04 10.93
N GLU A 48 1.03 -12.85 11.71
CA GLU A 48 2.27 -12.50 12.39
C GLU A 48 3.35 -12.12 11.37
N GLN A 49 3.54 -12.92 10.32
CA GLN A 49 4.53 -12.66 9.28
C GLN A 49 4.19 -11.41 8.46
N ARG A 50 2.91 -11.20 8.13
CA ARG A 50 2.46 -9.98 7.44
C ARG A 50 2.65 -8.74 8.30
N THR A 51 2.41 -8.86 9.60
CA THR A 51 2.64 -7.79 10.58
C THR A 51 4.12 -7.43 10.68
N GLU A 52 4.99 -8.44 10.73
CA GLU A 52 6.45 -8.26 10.77
C GLU A 52 6.96 -7.54 9.51
N MET A 53 6.57 -8.01 8.32
CA MET A 53 6.94 -7.35 7.06
C MET A 53 6.45 -5.90 7.01
N LEU A 54 5.26 -5.63 7.55
CA LEU A 54 4.71 -4.27 7.61
C LEU A 54 5.48 -3.40 8.62
N ALA A 55 5.89 -3.95 9.76
CA ALA A 55 6.72 -3.25 10.74
C ALA A 55 8.08 -2.85 10.15
N LEU A 56 8.76 -3.76 9.44
CA LEU A 56 10.01 -3.45 8.73
C LEU A 56 9.84 -2.30 7.73
N MET A 57 8.73 -2.28 6.96
CA MET A 57 8.44 -1.15 6.06
C MET A 57 8.28 0.19 6.82
N VAL A 58 7.67 0.17 8.02
CA VAL A 58 7.54 1.36 8.87
C VAL A 58 8.90 1.83 9.39
N GLU A 59 9.78 0.91 9.78
CA GLU A 59 11.14 1.25 10.22
C GLU A 59 11.95 1.93 9.10
N THR A 60 11.87 1.42 7.87
CA THR A 60 12.48 2.05 6.68
C THR A 60 11.91 3.46 6.44
N LEU A 61 10.61 3.65 6.65
CA LEU A 61 9.96 4.97 6.52
C LEU A 61 10.39 5.95 7.61
N GLN A 62 10.51 5.50 8.85
CA GLN A 62 10.90 6.33 9.99
C GLN A 62 12.38 6.70 9.98
N SER A 63 13.25 5.82 9.46
CA SER A 63 14.69 6.08 9.35
C SER A 63 15.05 7.03 8.20
N GLY A 64 14.14 7.22 7.24
CA GLY A 64 14.40 8.04 6.05
C GLY A 64 15.32 7.37 5.02
N GLN A 65 15.55 6.06 5.12
CA GLN A 65 16.36 5.32 4.14
C GLN A 65 15.83 5.47 2.70
N ASP A 66 14.51 5.64 2.57
CA ASP A 66 13.80 5.76 1.28
C ASP A 66 13.23 7.18 1.04
N GLY A 67 13.77 8.23 1.67
CA GLY A 67 13.31 9.62 1.51
C GLY A 67 13.14 10.38 2.84
N SER A 68 12.27 11.41 2.88
CA SER A 68 12.02 12.13 4.13
C SER A 68 11.50 11.18 5.23
N PRO A 69 12.05 11.25 6.45
CA PRO A 69 11.57 10.47 7.58
C PRO A 69 10.09 10.70 7.90
N CYS A 70 9.34 9.63 8.16
CA CYS A 70 7.94 9.69 8.60
C CYS A 70 7.81 9.27 10.07
N HIS A 71 8.21 10.15 11.00
CA HIS A 71 8.25 9.85 12.45
C HIS A 71 6.87 9.64 13.11
N ASN A 72 5.79 10.03 12.43
CA ASN A 72 4.41 9.96 12.92
C ASN A 72 3.68 8.67 12.50
N VAL A 73 4.36 7.69 11.92
CA VAL A 73 3.79 6.41 11.47
C VAL A 73 4.07 5.33 12.50
N GLU A 74 3.08 4.53 12.88
CA GLU A 74 3.22 3.40 13.81
C GLU A 74 2.54 2.13 13.25
N CYS A 75 3.22 0.98 13.36
CA CYS A 75 2.60 -0.33 13.15
C CYS A 75 1.93 -0.80 14.45
N ARG A 76 0.62 -1.08 14.41
CA ARG A 76 -0.24 -1.32 15.58
C ARG A 76 -1.02 -2.62 15.47
N ALA A 77 -0.35 -3.75 15.74
CA ALA A 77 -0.97 -5.07 15.70
C ALA A 77 -2.21 -5.20 16.61
N ASP A 78 -2.22 -4.48 17.73
CA ASP A 78 -3.32 -4.41 18.70
C ASP A 78 -4.63 -3.86 18.10
N LEU A 79 -4.55 -3.06 17.04
CA LEU A 79 -5.73 -2.56 16.32
C LEU A 79 -6.31 -3.58 15.33
N SER A 80 -5.58 -4.65 15.00
CA SER A 80 -6.03 -5.61 13.99
C SER A 80 -7.26 -6.40 14.42
N HIS A 81 -8.24 -6.45 13.52
CA HIS A 81 -9.46 -7.22 13.70
C HIS A 81 -10.11 -7.51 12.34
N MET A 82 -10.89 -8.60 12.26
CA MET A 82 -11.69 -8.97 11.07
C MET A 82 -12.83 -8.02 10.72
N ARG A 83 -13.09 -7.01 11.56
CA ARG A 83 -14.20 -6.05 11.41
C ARG A 83 -13.63 -4.66 11.66
N SER A 84 -13.60 -3.82 10.62
CA SER A 84 -12.98 -2.50 10.67
C SER A 84 -13.56 -1.58 11.76
N ILE A 85 -14.86 -1.69 12.06
CA ILE A 85 -15.50 -0.95 13.16
C ILE A 85 -14.83 -1.22 14.51
N ILE A 86 -14.42 -2.47 14.77
CA ILE A 86 -13.75 -2.83 16.03
C ILE A 86 -12.35 -2.21 16.09
N SER A 87 -11.62 -2.20 14.97
CA SER A 87 -10.32 -1.51 14.88
C SER A 87 -10.45 0.00 15.16
N VAL A 88 -11.47 0.65 14.59
CA VAL A 88 -11.75 2.07 14.86
C VAL A 88 -12.09 2.29 16.33
N GLN A 89 -12.94 1.46 16.92
CA GLN A 89 -13.31 1.56 18.33
C GLN A 89 -12.11 1.37 19.27
N ARG A 90 -11.22 0.42 18.96
CA ARG A 90 -9.96 0.23 19.70
C ARG A 90 -9.07 1.48 19.63
N ALA A 91 -8.94 2.08 18.45
CA ALA A 91 -8.19 3.31 18.29
C ALA A 91 -8.83 4.47 19.08
N LYS A 92 -10.17 4.62 19.04
CA LYS A 92 -10.89 5.64 19.83
C LYS A 92 -10.72 5.45 21.33
N ALA A 93 -10.65 4.21 21.81
CA ALA A 93 -10.39 3.93 23.23
C ALA A 93 -8.98 4.40 23.68
N LEU A 94 -7.99 4.26 22.79
CA LEU A 94 -6.61 4.71 23.05
C LEU A 94 -6.43 6.23 22.90
N TRP A 95 -7.16 6.85 21.97
CA TRP A 95 -7.12 8.30 21.74
C TRP A 95 -8.53 8.92 21.69
N PRO A 96 -9.21 9.08 22.84
CA PRO A 96 -10.62 9.44 22.91
C PRO A 96 -10.95 10.87 22.45
N GLN A 97 -9.95 11.74 22.39
CA GLN A 97 -10.09 13.15 21.95
C GLN A 97 -9.59 13.37 20.51
N ALA A 98 -9.24 12.30 19.79
CA ALA A 98 -8.73 12.39 18.43
C ALA A 98 -9.86 12.28 17.39
N GLU A 99 -9.67 12.95 16.26
CA GLU A 99 -10.50 12.79 15.08
C GLU A 99 -9.88 11.73 14.18
N PHE A 100 -10.70 10.79 13.71
CA PHE A 100 -10.21 9.63 12.96
C PHE A 100 -10.61 9.68 11.50
N THR A 101 -9.65 9.36 10.63
CA THR A 101 -9.89 9.13 9.21
C THR A 101 -9.41 7.73 8.81
N PHE A 102 -10.32 6.89 8.33
CA PHE A 102 -10.03 5.54 7.87
C PHE A 102 -9.71 5.53 6.37
N ALA A 103 -8.48 5.17 6.03
CA ALA A 103 -7.99 5.11 4.66
C ALA A 103 -8.26 3.73 4.03
N ILE A 104 -8.81 3.74 2.82
CA ILE A 104 -9.06 2.54 2.02
C ILE A 104 -8.64 2.75 0.57
N GLY A 105 -8.35 1.66 -0.15
CA GLY A 105 -8.26 1.70 -1.61
C GLY A 105 -9.64 1.90 -2.25
N SER A 106 -9.69 2.52 -3.43
CA SER A 106 -10.94 2.74 -4.16
C SER A 106 -11.64 1.45 -4.59
N ASP A 107 -10.89 0.36 -4.72
CA ASP A 107 -11.38 -0.99 -4.99
C ASP A 107 -12.32 -1.51 -3.90
N LEU A 108 -12.24 -0.95 -2.69
CA LEU A 108 -13.12 -1.32 -1.57
C LEU A 108 -14.41 -0.51 -1.51
N ILE A 109 -14.58 0.55 -2.31
CA ILE A 109 -15.77 1.41 -2.27
C ILE A 109 -17.06 0.61 -2.55
N ALA A 110 -17.05 -0.26 -3.55
CA ALA A 110 -18.22 -1.07 -3.89
C ALA A 110 -18.58 -2.10 -2.80
N GLN A 111 -17.58 -2.54 -2.02
CA GLN A 111 -17.74 -3.55 -0.97
C GLN A 111 -18.06 -2.93 0.40
N LEU A 112 -17.66 -1.68 0.63
CA LEU A 112 -17.80 -1.02 1.93
C LEU A 112 -19.25 -1.02 2.45
N PRO A 113 -20.31 -0.85 1.63
CA PRO A 113 -21.68 -0.93 2.12
C PRO A 113 -22.05 -2.27 2.76
N SER A 114 -21.44 -3.38 2.33
CA SER A 114 -21.72 -4.72 2.86
C SER A 114 -20.84 -5.08 4.05
N TRP A 115 -19.94 -4.20 4.49
CA TRP A 115 -19.11 -4.46 5.67
C TRP A 115 -19.96 -4.49 6.93
N TYR A 116 -19.51 -5.30 7.90
CA TYR A 116 -20.18 -5.41 9.19
C TYR A 116 -20.30 -4.03 9.86
N ARG A 117 -21.56 -3.59 10.08
CA ARG A 117 -21.90 -2.29 10.67
C ARG A 117 -21.26 -1.10 9.96
N SER A 118 -21.24 -1.12 8.62
CA SER A 118 -20.64 -0.06 7.80
C SER A 118 -21.19 1.35 8.09
N ALA A 119 -22.51 1.49 8.25
CA ALA A 119 -23.12 2.78 8.61
C ALA A 119 -22.61 3.31 9.96
N ASP A 120 -22.36 2.43 10.95
CA ASP A 120 -21.80 2.84 12.23
C ASP A 120 -20.33 3.25 12.09
N LEU A 121 -19.55 2.51 11.28
CA LEU A 121 -18.15 2.87 10.96
C LEU A 121 -18.05 4.29 10.41
N LEU A 122 -18.97 4.68 9.50
CA LEU A 122 -19.02 6.00 8.88
C LEU A 122 -19.50 7.12 9.83
N ARG A 123 -20.15 6.76 10.95
CA ARG A 123 -20.46 7.72 12.03
C ARG A 123 -19.31 7.86 13.02
N GLU A 124 -18.48 6.84 13.17
CA GLU A 124 -17.38 6.82 14.12
C GLU A 124 -16.10 7.50 13.60
N CYS A 125 -15.95 7.59 12.27
CA CYS A 125 -14.78 8.20 11.62
C CYS A 125 -15.12 8.71 10.21
N SER A 126 -14.29 9.61 9.69
CA SER A 126 -14.30 9.95 8.25
C SER A 126 -13.63 8.83 7.44
N VAL A 127 -14.00 8.67 6.18
CA VAL A 127 -13.34 7.72 5.25
C VAL A 127 -12.66 8.48 4.12
N ILE A 128 -11.47 8.04 3.77
CA ILE A 128 -10.74 8.51 2.60
C ILE A 128 -10.44 7.33 1.67
N ALA A 129 -10.95 7.43 0.44
CA ALA A 129 -10.71 6.46 -0.60
C ALA A 129 -9.60 6.93 -1.53
N ILE A 130 -8.60 6.07 -1.70
CA ILE A 130 -7.40 6.32 -2.48
C ILE A 130 -7.56 5.62 -3.84
N PRO A 131 -7.64 6.35 -4.96
CA PRO A 131 -7.81 5.77 -6.29
C PRO A 131 -6.71 4.77 -6.62
N ARG A 132 -7.11 3.56 -7.01
CA ARG A 132 -6.23 2.50 -7.50
C ARG A 132 -6.37 2.37 -9.02
N PRO A 133 -5.25 2.36 -9.78
CA PRO A 133 -5.30 2.12 -11.22
C PRO A 133 -6.04 0.81 -11.55
N GLY A 134 -6.91 0.84 -12.55
CA GLY A 134 -7.72 -0.32 -12.96
C GLY A 134 -9.01 -0.55 -12.14
N TYR A 135 -9.24 0.22 -11.08
CA TYR A 135 -10.45 0.12 -10.25
C TYR A 135 -11.25 1.43 -10.31
N PRO A 136 -12.20 1.57 -11.26
CA PRO A 136 -13.04 2.75 -11.32
C PRO A 136 -13.85 2.90 -10.03
N ILE A 137 -14.06 4.14 -9.61
CA ILE A 137 -14.86 4.44 -8.42
C ILE A 137 -16.33 4.17 -8.76
N ASP A 138 -16.95 3.25 -8.05
CA ASP A 138 -18.39 3.05 -8.12
C ASP A 138 -19.10 4.27 -7.52
N HIS A 139 -19.68 5.09 -8.39
CA HIS A 139 -20.36 6.32 -8.01
C HIS A 139 -21.67 6.08 -7.24
N VAL A 140 -22.35 4.95 -7.49
CA VAL A 140 -23.59 4.60 -6.79
C VAL A 140 -23.25 4.18 -5.36
N ALA A 141 -22.26 3.29 -5.20
CA ALA A 141 -21.78 2.91 -3.88
C ALA A 141 -21.24 4.11 -3.10
N LEU A 142 -20.47 4.99 -3.75
CA LEU A 142 -19.95 6.21 -3.13
C LEU A 142 -21.07 7.15 -2.66
N ALA A 143 -22.14 7.32 -3.44
CA ALA A 143 -23.30 8.12 -3.06
C ALA A 143 -24.00 7.54 -1.82
N THR A 144 -24.21 6.23 -1.78
CA THR A 144 -24.76 5.52 -0.62
C THR A 144 -23.91 5.76 0.63
N LEU A 145 -22.60 5.57 0.53
CA LEU A 145 -21.68 5.77 1.66
C LEU A 145 -21.70 7.22 2.18
N ARG A 146 -21.79 8.20 1.28
CA ARG A 146 -21.89 9.63 1.64
C ARG A 146 -23.20 9.98 2.35
N SER A 147 -24.25 9.18 2.18
CA SER A 147 -25.49 9.34 2.95
C SER A 147 -25.36 8.90 4.42
N TRP A 148 -24.32 8.12 4.76
CA TRP A 148 -24.09 7.62 6.12
C TRP A 148 -22.98 8.36 6.87
N GLY A 149 -22.09 9.07 6.18
CA GLY A 149 -21.02 9.83 6.79
C GLY A 149 -20.06 10.47 5.78
N THR A 150 -18.94 10.99 6.27
CA THR A 150 -17.96 11.71 5.42
C THR A 150 -17.09 10.74 4.63
N VAL A 151 -17.27 10.69 3.31
CA VAL A 151 -16.40 9.93 2.40
C VAL A 151 -15.81 10.81 1.31
N THR A 152 -14.49 10.93 1.33
CA THR A 152 -13.73 11.71 0.34
C THR A 152 -12.86 10.83 -0.53
N THR A 153 -12.58 11.29 -1.74
CA THR A 153 -11.68 10.60 -2.68
C THR A 153 -10.45 11.48 -2.88
N ARG A 154 -9.25 10.99 -2.59
CA ARG A 154 -8.01 11.76 -2.75
C ARG A 154 -6.97 10.92 -3.48
N ARG A 155 -6.40 11.49 -4.55
CA ARG A 155 -5.23 10.89 -5.18
C ARG A 155 -4.03 11.09 -4.27
N CYS A 156 -3.39 9.99 -3.91
CA CYS A 156 -1.99 10.04 -3.55
C CYS A 156 -1.25 10.60 -4.78
N GLY A 157 -0.47 11.66 -4.62
CA GLY A 157 0.37 12.17 -5.70
C GLY A 157 1.20 11.02 -6.28
N ARG A 158 1.49 11.06 -7.59
CA ARG A 158 2.44 10.10 -8.17
C ARG A 158 3.75 10.25 -7.37
N PRO A 159 4.34 9.17 -6.83
CA PRO A 159 5.62 9.30 -6.14
C PRO A 159 6.61 10.00 -7.09
N PRO A 160 7.24 11.12 -6.68
CA PRO A 160 8.15 11.85 -7.57
C PRO A 160 9.40 11.05 -7.99
N ASP A 161 9.73 9.95 -7.31
CA ASP A 161 11.12 9.46 -7.32
C ASP A 161 11.36 8.13 -8.04
N PHE A 162 10.36 7.53 -8.69
CA PHE A 162 10.54 6.19 -9.28
C PHE A 162 11.40 6.14 -10.54
N ILE A 163 11.79 7.30 -11.10
CA ILE A 163 12.74 7.36 -12.24
C ILE A 163 14.20 7.55 -11.77
N GLN A 164 14.46 7.93 -10.52
CA GLN A 164 15.81 8.28 -10.05
C GLN A 164 16.55 7.19 -9.26
N CYS A 165 15.92 6.06 -8.94
CA CYS A 165 16.59 4.95 -8.26
C CYS A 165 17.39 4.01 -9.18
N LEU A 166 17.57 4.33 -10.46
CA LEU A 166 18.67 3.75 -11.21
C LEU A 166 19.87 4.68 -11.02
N PRO A 167 20.98 4.22 -10.42
CA PRO A 167 22.18 5.05 -10.37
C PRO A 167 22.51 5.49 -11.80
N SER A 168 22.83 6.78 -11.98
CA SER A 168 23.17 7.41 -13.26
C SER A 168 24.32 6.72 -14.01
N ASN A 169 24.96 5.75 -13.37
CA ASN A 169 26.19 5.07 -13.77
C ASN A 169 25.99 3.54 -13.80
N ALA A 170 24.76 3.03 -13.84
CA ALA A 170 24.51 1.59 -13.96
C ALA A 170 25.04 1.09 -15.31
N GLU A 171 26.31 0.70 -15.35
CA GLU A 171 26.91 -0.03 -16.46
C GLU A 171 26.34 -1.45 -16.43
N PHE A 172 25.38 -1.70 -17.30
CA PHE A 172 24.91 -3.05 -17.59
C PHE A 172 26.03 -3.79 -18.33
N ARG A 173 26.86 -4.53 -17.61
CA ARG A 173 27.84 -5.43 -18.22
C ARG A 173 27.09 -6.66 -18.73
N SER A 174 27.04 -6.81 -20.04
CA SER A 174 26.58 -8.03 -20.70
C SER A 174 27.52 -9.18 -20.36
N ASP A 175 26.98 -10.24 -19.77
CA ASP A 175 27.68 -11.52 -19.66
C ASP A 175 27.74 -12.18 -21.05
N PRO A 176 28.93 -12.42 -21.62
CA PRO A 176 29.10 -13.03 -22.94
C PRO A 176 28.64 -14.50 -23.02
N SER A 177 28.19 -15.11 -21.92
CA SER A 177 27.68 -16.48 -21.90
C SER A 177 26.19 -16.63 -22.24
N THR A 178 25.45 -15.52 -22.39
CA THR A 178 24.03 -15.56 -22.81
C THR A 178 23.88 -15.33 -24.31
N ASP A 179 23.86 -16.44 -25.05
CA ASP A 179 23.47 -16.46 -26.46
C ASP A 179 21.95 -16.27 -26.56
N CYS A 180 21.51 -15.04 -26.84
CA CYS A 180 20.16 -14.82 -27.34
C CYS A 180 20.20 -13.73 -28.42
N SER A 181 19.99 -14.18 -29.65
CA SER A 181 20.00 -13.46 -30.92
C SER A 181 18.84 -12.46 -31.08
N LEU A 182 18.63 -11.59 -30.09
CA LEU A 182 17.74 -10.43 -30.12
C LEU A 182 18.43 -9.12 -29.72
N HIS A 183 19.76 -9.11 -29.69
CA HIS A 183 20.55 -8.02 -29.08
C HIS A 183 20.82 -6.78 -29.94
N ARG A 184 20.14 -6.59 -31.09
CA ARG A 184 20.34 -5.37 -31.92
C ARG A 184 19.11 -4.51 -32.19
N ALA A 185 17.97 -4.79 -31.56
CA ALA A 185 16.78 -3.93 -31.64
C ALA A 185 16.31 -3.36 -30.29
N ALA A 186 17.13 -3.47 -29.22
CA ALA A 186 16.72 -3.12 -27.86
C ALA A 186 17.20 -1.74 -27.36
N LYS A 187 17.38 -0.75 -28.25
CA LYS A 187 17.64 0.65 -27.84
C LYS A 187 16.47 1.61 -28.06
N SER A 188 15.34 1.18 -28.62
CA SER A 188 14.16 2.04 -28.79
C SER A 188 12.81 1.44 -28.38
N LEU A 189 12.78 0.23 -27.80
CA LEU A 189 11.52 -0.40 -27.36
C LEU A 189 11.44 -0.74 -25.86
N TYR A 190 12.39 -0.27 -25.05
CA TYR A 190 12.32 -0.43 -23.59
C TYR A 190 11.22 0.43 -22.93
N PHE A 191 10.68 1.43 -23.65
CA PHE A 191 9.58 2.26 -23.14
C PHE A 191 8.17 1.71 -23.44
N ALA A 192 8.03 0.69 -24.29
CA ALA A 192 6.73 0.16 -24.70
C ALA A 192 6.36 -1.19 -24.07
N CYS A 193 7.32 -1.96 -23.54
CA CYS A 193 7.04 -3.35 -23.12
C CYS A 193 6.41 -3.47 -21.71
N LEU A 194 6.51 -2.44 -20.86
CA LEU A 194 5.87 -2.44 -19.53
C LEU A 194 4.35 -2.21 -19.55
N ILE A 195 3.74 -2.01 -20.73
CA ILE A 195 2.28 -1.81 -20.84
C ILE A 195 1.57 -3.03 -21.45
N ALA A 196 2.25 -4.09 -21.92
CA ALA A 196 1.58 -5.12 -22.73
C ALA A 196 2.05 -6.58 -22.63
N CYS A 197 2.79 -7.03 -21.61
CA CYS A 197 3.20 -8.44 -21.52
C CYS A 197 2.66 -9.14 -20.26
N PRO A 198 1.85 -10.22 -20.36
CA PRO A 198 1.25 -10.91 -19.22
C PRO A 198 2.07 -12.11 -18.72
N ILE A 199 3.37 -12.20 -19.05
CA ILE A 199 4.20 -13.34 -18.64
C ILE A 199 5.17 -12.90 -17.55
N ALA A 200 5.11 -13.59 -16.40
CA ALA A 200 6.02 -13.40 -15.28
C ALA A 200 7.47 -13.55 -15.73
N CYS A 201 8.23 -12.45 -15.70
CA CYS A 201 9.69 -12.50 -15.87
C CYS A 201 10.34 -12.75 -14.51
N LEU A 202 11.08 -13.86 -14.41
CA LEU A 202 12.03 -14.11 -13.33
C LEU A 202 13.24 -13.21 -13.56
N ILE A 203 13.49 -12.26 -12.67
CA ILE A 203 14.70 -11.43 -12.72
C ILE A 203 15.61 -11.94 -11.60
N VAL A 204 16.70 -12.60 -11.98
CA VAL A 204 17.77 -12.98 -11.06
C VAL A 204 18.86 -11.91 -11.15
N GLY A 205 19.09 -11.21 -10.04
CA GLY A 205 20.17 -10.24 -9.90
C GLY A 205 21.11 -10.66 -8.76
N ARG A 206 22.42 -10.46 -8.92
CA ARG A 206 23.40 -10.72 -7.85
C ARG A 206 23.91 -9.40 -7.27
N VAL A 207 24.06 -9.35 -5.95
CA VAL A 207 24.82 -8.31 -5.24
C VAL A 207 25.84 -9.01 -4.36
N GLY A 208 27.09 -9.08 -4.81
CA GLY A 208 28.13 -9.92 -4.19
C GLY A 208 27.79 -11.41 -4.31
N ASP A 209 28.05 -12.19 -3.25
CA ASP A 209 27.77 -13.63 -3.20
C ASP A 209 26.28 -13.96 -2.98
N ILE A 210 25.41 -12.95 -2.84
CA ILE A 210 23.99 -13.13 -2.56
C ILE A 210 23.18 -13.00 -3.85
N GLU A 211 22.39 -14.03 -4.13
CA GLU A 211 21.50 -14.13 -5.29
C GLU A 211 20.10 -13.62 -4.91
N LEU A 212 19.65 -12.54 -5.53
CA LEU A 212 18.34 -11.93 -5.35
C LEU A 212 17.42 -12.35 -6.50
N ILE A 213 16.38 -13.09 -6.15
CA ILE A 213 15.34 -13.53 -7.09
C ILE A 213 14.12 -12.63 -6.89
N ALA A 214 13.82 -11.80 -7.89
CA ALA A 214 12.58 -11.03 -7.94
C ALA A 214 11.61 -11.72 -8.90
N ILE A 215 10.48 -12.18 -8.36
CA ILE A 215 9.34 -12.68 -9.13
C ILE A 215 8.33 -11.55 -9.22
N SER A 216 8.09 -11.03 -10.43
CA SER A 216 6.97 -10.12 -10.68
C SER A 216 5.69 -10.94 -10.79
N THR A 217 4.75 -10.76 -9.86
CA THR A 217 3.35 -11.16 -10.02
C THR A 217 2.52 -10.04 -10.62
#